data_AF-A0A2D7IP72-F1
#
_entry.id   AF-A0A2D7IP72-F1
#
_cell.length_a   1.000
_cell.length_b   1.000
_cell.length_c   1.000
_cell.angle_alpha   90.00
_cell.angle_beta   90.00
_cell.angle_gamma   90.00
#
_symmetry.space_group_name_H-M   'P 1'
#
loop_
_entity.id
_entity.type
_entity.pdbx_description
1 polymer ?
#
loop_
_entity_poly.entity_id
_entity_poly.type
_entity_poly.pdbx_seq_one_letter_code
_entity_poly.pdbx_strand_id
1 'polypeptide(L)' 'MKVKVFEIVKTGLAPLSQELEETIQTWLDSNENIEILTTSQSQHLRENTIFVTIIYKINAPDDTE' A
#
# COMPACT_ATOMS: atom_id res chain seq x y z
N MET A 1 -10.26 -9.45 -8.00
CA MET A 1 -9.99 -8.32 -7.09
C MET A 1 -9.11 -8.80 -5.94
N LYS A 2 -8.07 -8.05 -5.59
CA LYS A 2 -7.10 -8.39 -4.53
C LYS A 2 -7.02 -7.26 -3.51
N VAL A 3 -6.60 -7.60 -2.29
CA VAL A 3 -6.46 -6.65 -1.19
C VAL A 3 -5.08 -6.80 -0.58
N LYS A 4 -4.38 -5.68 -0.39
CA LYS A 4 -3.11 -5.60 0.32
C LYS A 4 -3.30 -4.68 1.54
N VAL A 5 -2.90 -5.15 2.72
CA VAL A 5 -2.89 -4.36 3.95
C VAL A 5 -1.44 -4.15 4.37
N PHE A 6 -1.09 -2.90 4.65
CA PHE A 6 0.19 -2.51 5.25
C PHE A 6 -0.06 -2.13 6.70
N GLU A 7 0.79 -2.63 7.58
CA GLU A 7 0.87 -2.21 8.98
C GLU A 7 2.15 -1.40 9.14
N ILE A 8 2.00 -0.11 9.44
CA ILE A 8 3.11 0.84 9.50
C ILE A 8 3.16 1.42 10.90
N VAL A 9 4.16 1.00 11.65
CA VAL A 9 4.42 1.45 13.01
C VAL A 9 5.22 2.75 12.92
N LYS A 10 4.71 3.83 13.49
CA LYS A 10 5.46 5.09 13.58
C LYS A 10 6.66 4.90 14.48
N THR A 11 7.83 4.84 13.87
CA THR A 11 9.10 4.64 14.61
C THR A 11 9.58 5.94 15.28
N GLY A 12 9.15 7.10 14.73
CA GLY A 12 9.62 8.42 15.15
C GLY A 12 11.02 8.77 14.63
N LEU A 13 11.64 7.90 13.83
CA LEU A 13 12.97 8.13 13.24
C LEU A 13 12.89 8.97 11.95
N ALA A 14 11.78 8.87 11.22
CA ALA A 14 11.49 9.67 10.03
C ALA A 14 10.04 10.20 10.07
N PRO A 15 9.70 11.22 9.25
CA PRO A 15 8.32 11.63 9.07
C PRO A 15 7.47 10.44 8.61
N LEU A 16 6.37 10.16 9.31
CA LEU A 16 5.44 9.08 8.97
C LEU A 16 5.02 9.08 7.49
N SER A 17 4.82 10.26 6.90
CA SER A 17 4.47 10.39 5.49
C SER A 17 5.53 9.77 4.57
N GLN A 18 6.79 9.92 4.92
CA GLN A 18 7.91 9.34 4.19
C GLN A 18 7.96 7.81 4.38
N GLU A 19 7.81 7.32 5.62
CA GLU A 19 7.77 5.86 5.88
C GLU A 19 6.61 5.17 5.12
N LEU A 20 5.45 5.85 5.03
CA LEU A 20 4.28 5.40 4.27
C LEU A 20 4.57 5.33 2.77
N GLU A 21 5.09 6.42 2.21
CA GLU A 21 5.38 6.53 0.78
C GLU A 21 6.42 5.48 0.36
N GLU A 22 7.53 5.38 1.08
CA GLU A 22 8.59 4.40 0.79
C GLU A 22 8.07 2.95 0.83
N THR A 23 7.28 2.61 1.85
CA THR A 23 6.71 1.26 2.00
C THR A 23 5.75 0.91 0.85
N ILE A 24 4.84 1.83 0.52
CA ILE A 24 3.85 1.60 -0.52
C ILE A 24 4.52 1.60 -1.89
N GLN A 25 5.42 2.54 -2.17
CA GLN A 25 6.10 2.65 -3.45
C GLN A 25 6.98 1.43 -3.71
N THR A 26 7.74 0.96 -2.72
CA THR A 26 8.54 -0.27 -2.84
C THR A 26 7.67 -1.47 -3.23
N TRP A 27 6.46 -1.56 -2.67
CA TRP A 27 5.52 -2.60 -3.03
C TRP A 27 4.95 -2.43 -4.45
N LEU A 28 4.59 -1.20 -4.85
CA LEU A 28 4.10 -0.90 -6.20
C LEU A 28 5.15 -1.24 -7.25
N ASP A 29 6.41 -0.86 -7.02
CA ASP A 29 7.54 -1.15 -7.92
C ASP A 29 7.78 -2.66 -8.08
N SER A 30 7.50 -3.44 -7.03
CA SER A 30 7.62 -4.91 -7.05
C SER A 30 6.40 -5.61 -7.66
N ASN A 31 5.31 -4.89 -7.94
CA ASN A 31 4.05 -5.42 -8.46
C ASN A 31 3.66 -4.67 -9.73
N GLU A 32 4.44 -4.87 -10.79
CA GLU A 32 4.13 -4.35 -12.11
C GLU A 32 2.77 -4.89 -12.60
N ASN A 33 2.00 -4.06 -13.31
CA ASN A 33 0.67 -4.38 -13.84
C ASN A 33 -0.47 -4.49 -12.81
N ILE A 34 -0.45 -3.68 -11.76
CA ILE A 34 -1.62 -3.51 -10.89
C ILE A 34 -2.35 -2.20 -11.18
N GLU A 35 -3.68 -2.24 -11.15
CA GLU A 35 -4.51 -1.04 -11.13
C GLU A 35 -5.15 -0.91 -9.75
N ILE A 36 -4.84 0.20 -9.08
CA ILE A 36 -5.41 0.54 -7.78
C ILE A 36 -6.84 1.01 -8.00
N LEU A 37 -7.79 0.33 -7.35
CA LEU A 37 -9.21 0.66 -7.42
C LEU A 37 -9.61 1.62 -6.29
N THR A 38 -9.11 1.36 -5.08
CA THR A 38 -9.34 2.23 -3.92
C THR A 38 -8.27 2.02 -2.87
N THR A 39 -8.03 3.07 -2.08
CA THR A 39 -7.17 3.04 -0.91
C THR A 39 -7.97 3.50 0.31
N SER A 40 -7.66 2.90 1.46
CA SER A 40 -8.24 3.29 2.74
C SER A 40 -7.14 3.33 3.78
N GLN A 41 -7.16 4.36 4.62
CA GLN A 41 -6.23 4.50 5.73
C GLN A 41 -7.01 4.51 7.04
N SER A 42 -6.56 3.73 8.01
CA SER A 42 -7.06 3.77 9.38
C SER A 42 -5.90 3.85 10.36
N GLN A 43 -6.01 4.74 11.35
CA GLN A 43 -5.00 4.85 12.40
C GLN A 43 -5.51 4.24 13.70
N HIS A 44 -4.68 3.40 14.32
CA HIS A 44 -4.92 2.98 15.70
C HIS A 44 -4.20 3.97 16.64
N LEU A 45 -4.95 4.87 17.26
CA LEU A 45 -4.41 5.97 18.07
C LEU A 45 -3.59 5.50 19.28
N ARG A 46 -3.85 4.30 19.82
CA ARG A 46 -3.14 3.76 21.00
C ARG A 46 -1.82 3.05 20.68
N GLU A 47 -1.67 2.55 19.45
CA GLU A 47 -0.56 1.65 19.09
C GLU A 47 0.50 2.36 18.24
N ASN A 48 0.30 3.65 17.94
CA ASN A 48 1.15 4.42 17.03
C ASN A 48 1.25 3.79 15.62
N THR A 49 0.26 2.97 15.26
CA THR A 49 0.25 2.17 14.04
C THR A 49 -0.80 2.70 13.06
N ILE A 50 -0.44 2.73 11.79
CA ILE A 50 -1.33 3.06 10.68
C ILE A 50 -1.49 1.83 9.79
N PHE A 51 -2.74 1.56 9.44
CA PHE A 51 -3.08 0.55 8.47
C PHE A 51 -3.46 1.22 7.16
N VAL A 52 -2.79 0.81 6.08
CA VAL A 52 -3.15 1.22 4.72
C VAL A 52 -3.67 0.00 3.99
N THR A 53 -4.90 0.06 3.53
CA THR A 53 -5.53 -0.97 2.71
C THR A 53 -5.58 -0.50 1.27
N ILE A 54 -5.02 -1.30 0.36
CA ILE A 54 -5.06 -1.08 -1.08
C ILE A 54 -5.89 -2.20 -1.69
N ILE A 55 -6.99 -1.83 -2.35
CA ILE A 55 -7.78 -2.74 -3.18
C ILE A 55 -7.37 -2.52 -4.62
N TYR A 56 -6.97 -3.60 -5.30
CA TYR A 56 -6.41 -3.53 -6.63
C TYR A 56 -6.90 -4.69 -7.51
N LYS A 57 -6.75 -4.53 -8.82
CA LYS A 57 -6.81 -5.62 -9.80
C LYS A 57 -5.43 -5.79 -10.44
N ILE A 58 -5.16 -6.99 -10.92
CA ILE A 58 -3.99 -7.24 -11.76
C ILE A 58 -4.49 -7.07 -13.18
N ASN A 59 -3.86 -6.16 -13.92
CA ASN A 59 -3.99 -6.11 -15.36
C ASN A 59 -3.14 -7.27 -15.86
N ALA A 60 -3.77 -8.34 -16.34
CA ALA A 60 -3.01 -9.30 -17.12
C ALA A 60 -2.39 -8.53 -18.30
N PRO A 61 -1.15 -8.84 -18.72
CA PRO A 61 -0.74 -8.42 -20.05
C PRO A 61 -1.82 -8.93 -21.01
N ASP A 62 -2.38 -8.04 -21.84
CA ASP A 62 -3.30 -8.47 -22.88
C ASP A 62 -2.56 -9.56 -23.67
N ASP A 63 -3.07 -10.80 -23.63
CA ASP A 63 -2.80 -11.81 -24.66
C ASP A 63 -3.47 -11.29 -25.94
N THR A 64 -2.87 -10.27 -26.55
CA THR A 64 -3.11 -9.99 -27.97
C THR A 64 -2.48 -11.14 -28.75
N GLU A 65 -3.27 -12.19 -28.94
CA GLU A 65 -3.14 -13.19 -30.02
C GLU A 65 -3.02 -12.54 -31.40
#